data_AF-A0AA39U9P4-F1
#
_entry.id   AF-A0AA39U9P4-F1
#
_cell.length_a   1.000
_cell.length_b   1.000
_cell.length_c   1.000
_cell.angle_alpha   90.00
_cell.angle_beta   90.00
_cell.angle_gamma   90.00
#
_symmetry.space_group_name_H-M   'P 1'
#
loop_
_entity.id
_entity.type
_entity.pdbx_description
1 polymer ?
#
loop_
_entity_poly.entity_id
_entity_poly.type
_entity_poly.pdbx_seq_one_letter_code
_entity_poly.pdbx_strand_id
1 'polypeptide(L)'
;MGKFYDEIPGYVMAMIKKQHMFWVATAPLSTDGHVNISSKGVEGTFHIIDSHTVWYEDLSGSGVETISHLRENGRITILFNAFEGPPSIVRLFGRGKFYEFGTSEYNAFIPPETRHPGSRAVIMIDVHKVGTSCGYAVPFYEFRSHRTRLLETAAKSELADIEAEEADNAAICQPPRPDDGLKQYWIQHNVQSIDGLPGMAFARPLMTHSFSDQIASTLWSYFASAPIYTRVHVQGTILPLPSFSLTSIVYLALTNIRCSPYLSSRITMGKFYDEIPGYVMAMIQKQHMFWVATAPLSADGHVNVSSKGVEGTFHIIDSHTVWYEDLSGSGVETISHLRENGRITILFNAFEGPPSIVRLFGRGKFYEFGTPEYNALIRPETRHPGSRAVIMIDVHKVGTSCGYAVPFYEFKSHRTRLLEFAAKRELADIEAEEADGAVCEPPRTGNGLKQYWVQESTQSIDGLPGMVFGQHSTDKFQTRGKVYKKDDENVSMKGFLEQLDVRFILGFSLGVAATAASNFLFYRR
;
A
#
# COMPACT_ATOMS: atom_id res chain seq x y z
N MET A 1 -8.41 14.56 -18.89
CA MET A 1 -8.87 13.17 -18.92
C MET A 1 -7.75 12.16 -18.74
N GLY A 2 -7.86 11.33 -17.71
CA GLY A 2 -7.17 10.04 -17.64
C GLY A 2 -7.85 9.07 -18.60
N LYS A 3 -7.12 8.13 -19.19
CA LYS A 3 -7.70 7.12 -20.07
C LYS A 3 -7.98 5.85 -19.28
N PHE A 4 -9.17 5.29 -19.49
CA PHE A 4 -9.56 4.01 -18.93
C PHE A 4 -9.54 2.92 -19.99
N TYR A 5 -9.15 1.72 -19.59
CA TYR A 5 -9.14 0.52 -20.40
C TYR A 5 -9.72 -0.63 -19.58
N ASP A 6 -10.34 -1.60 -20.26
CA ASP A 6 -10.88 -2.80 -19.59
C ASP A 6 -9.80 -3.86 -19.34
N GLU A 7 -8.68 -3.78 -20.05
CA GLU A 7 -7.51 -4.65 -19.91
C GLU A 7 -6.21 -3.85 -19.86
N ILE A 8 -5.10 -4.44 -19.41
CA ILE A 8 -3.77 -3.83 -19.35
C ILE A 8 -3.19 -3.72 -20.77
N PRO A 9 -3.06 -2.51 -21.34
CA PRO A 9 -2.48 -2.36 -22.66
C PRO A 9 -1.00 -2.77 -22.67
N GLY A 10 -0.50 -3.33 -23.77
CA GLY A 10 0.89 -3.79 -23.86
C GLY A 10 1.94 -2.71 -23.54
N TYR A 11 1.68 -1.44 -23.87
CA TYR A 11 2.57 -0.34 -23.51
C TYR A 11 2.58 -0.05 -22.00
N VAL A 12 1.45 -0.29 -21.31
CA VAL A 12 1.35 -0.19 -19.85
C VAL A 12 2.11 -1.32 -19.19
N MET A 13 2.01 -2.56 -19.71
CA MET A 13 2.83 -3.68 -19.22
C MET A 13 4.33 -3.37 -19.32
N ALA A 14 4.76 -2.79 -20.45
CA ALA A 14 6.15 -2.38 -20.66
C ALA A 14 6.59 -1.27 -19.68
N MET A 15 5.70 -0.36 -19.32
CA MET A 15 5.96 0.67 -18.31
C MET A 15 6.07 0.06 -16.90
N ILE A 16 5.13 -0.82 -16.53
CA ILE A 16 5.10 -1.51 -15.23
C ILE A 16 6.39 -2.30 -14.99
N LYS A 17 6.88 -3.02 -16.00
CA LYS A 17 8.13 -3.81 -15.93
C LYS A 17 9.39 -2.98 -15.64
N LYS A 18 9.35 -1.65 -15.84
CA LYS A 18 10.46 -0.75 -15.53
C LYS A 18 10.38 -0.17 -14.12
N GLN A 19 9.31 -0.43 -13.37
CA GLN A 19 9.12 0.15 -12.05
C GLN A 19 9.83 -0.69 -10.98
N HIS A 20 10.54 -0.04 -10.07
CA HIS A 20 11.19 -0.71 -8.95
C HIS A 20 10.30 -0.80 -7.70
N MET A 21 9.12 -0.18 -7.72
CA MET A 21 8.16 -0.25 -6.63
C MET A 21 6.74 0.07 -7.10
N PHE A 22 5.77 -0.29 -6.27
CA PHE A 22 4.35 -0.02 -6.48
C PHE A 22 3.65 0.21 -5.14
N TRP A 23 2.43 0.76 -5.18
CA TRP A 23 1.59 0.92 -4.00
C TRP A 23 0.33 0.07 -4.13
N VAL A 24 -0.08 -0.52 -3.02
CA VAL A 24 -1.28 -1.35 -2.91
C VAL A 24 -2.25 -0.63 -2.00
N ALA A 25 -3.47 -0.39 -2.47
CA ALA A 25 -4.55 0.13 -1.66
C ALA A 25 -5.71 -0.86 -1.58
N THR A 26 -6.23 -1.05 -0.38
CA THR A 26 -7.39 -1.90 -0.07
C THR A 26 -8.23 -1.23 1.01
N ALA A 27 -9.51 -1.56 1.13
CA ALA A 27 -10.34 -0.98 2.18
C ALA A 27 -11.42 -1.95 2.66
N PRO A 28 -11.73 -1.95 3.97
CA PRO A 28 -12.85 -2.70 4.48
C PRO A 28 -14.17 -2.01 4.10
N LEU A 29 -15.28 -2.73 4.23
CA LEU A 29 -16.63 -2.19 3.97
C LEU A 29 -17.15 -1.31 5.11
N SER A 30 -16.63 -1.50 6.33
CA SER A 30 -17.02 -0.70 7.48
C SER A 30 -16.77 0.80 7.24
N THR A 31 -17.78 1.62 7.58
CA THR A 31 -17.70 3.08 7.59
C THR A 31 -16.60 3.60 8.49
N ASP A 32 -16.26 2.84 9.54
CA ASP A 32 -15.22 3.22 10.48
C ASP A 32 -13.86 2.57 10.21
N GLY A 33 -13.82 1.58 9.32
CA GLY A 33 -12.60 0.85 8.99
C GLY A 33 -11.57 1.69 8.24
N HIS A 34 -10.31 1.33 8.35
CA HIS A 34 -9.19 2.09 7.81
C HIS A 34 -8.93 1.75 6.34
N VAL A 35 -8.85 2.77 5.49
CA VAL A 35 -8.36 2.58 4.12
C VAL A 35 -6.87 2.28 4.19
N ASN A 36 -6.46 1.11 3.72
CA ASN A 36 -5.06 0.72 3.72
C ASN A 36 -4.36 1.20 2.46
N ILE A 37 -3.11 1.62 2.62
CA ILE A 37 -2.17 1.87 1.53
C ILE A 37 -0.78 1.39 1.97
N SER A 38 -0.08 0.64 1.13
CA SER A 38 1.29 0.18 1.40
C SER A 38 2.16 0.28 0.17
N SER A 39 3.41 0.68 0.35
CA SER A 39 4.45 0.55 -0.67
C SER A 39 5.04 -0.87 -0.67
N LYS A 40 5.41 -1.36 -1.85
CA LYS A 40 6.08 -2.63 -2.10
C LYS A 40 7.23 -2.37 -3.08
N GLY A 41 8.46 -2.78 -2.75
CA GLY A 41 9.64 -2.40 -3.53
C GLY A 41 10.81 -3.35 -3.44
N VAL A 42 10.55 -4.62 -3.09
CA VAL A 42 11.55 -5.67 -3.31
C VAL A 42 11.50 -6.07 -4.78
N GLU A 43 12.67 -6.17 -5.40
CA GLU A 43 12.83 -6.54 -6.80
C GLU A 43 12.21 -7.92 -7.08
N GLY A 44 11.69 -8.10 -8.29
CA GLY A 44 11.20 -9.40 -8.74
C GLY A 44 9.92 -9.89 -8.04
N THR A 45 9.19 -9.02 -7.32
CA THR A 45 7.98 -9.42 -6.58
C THR A 45 6.67 -9.17 -7.32
N PHE A 46 6.64 -8.38 -8.40
CA PHE A 46 5.41 -8.10 -9.17
C PHE A 46 5.45 -8.79 -10.53
N HIS A 47 4.39 -9.50 -10.88
CA HIS A 47 4.33 -10.35 -12.07
C HIS A 47 3.04 -10.10 -12.85
N ILE A 48 3.17 -10.07 -14.18
CA ILE A 48 2.05 -9.97 -15.12
C ILE A 48 1.92 -11.34 -15.79
N ILE A 49 0.75 -11.97 -15.67
CA ILE A 49 0.44 -13.24 -16.35
C ILE A 49 -0.09 -12.93 -17.75
N ASP A 50 -1.11 -12.07 -17.84
CA ASP A 50 -1.76 -11.66 -19.09
C ASP A 50 -2.36 -10.24 -18.95
N SER A 51 -3.24 -9.82 -19.87
CA SER A 51 -3.83 -8.48 -19.87
C SER A 51 -4.87 -8.23 -18.78
N HIS A 52 -5.31 -9.26 -18.08
CA HIS A 52 -6.25 -9.15 -16.96
C HIS A 52 -5.67 -9.67 -15.64
N THR A 53 -4.62 -10.46 -15.67
CA THR A 53 -4.17 -11.17 -14.46
C THR A 53 -2.76 -10.75 -14.06
N VAL A 54 -2.63 -10.25 -12.84
CA VAL A 54 -1.34 -9.92 -12.21
C VAL A 54 -1.27 -10.54 -10.83
N TRP A 55 -0.06 -10.77 -10.32
CA TRP A 55 0.13 -11.13 -8.92
C TRP A 55 1.38 -10.49 -8.35
N TYR A 56 1.43 -10.41 -7.03
CA TYR A 56 2.67 -10.07 -6.36
C TYR A 56 2.96 -10.97 -5.15
N GLU A 57 4.24 -11.18 -4.90
CA GLU A 57 4.75 -11.85 -3.72
C GLU A 57 4.63 -10.93 -2.50
N ASP A 58 3.74 -11.27 -1.56
CA ASP A 58 3.60 -10.53 -0.31
C ASP A 58 4.65 -11.02 0.68
N LEU A 59 5.64 -10.16 0.93
CA LEU A 59 6.67 -10.38 1.92
C LEU A 59 6.22 -9.91 3.30
N SER A 60 6.86 -10.50 4.31
CA SER A 60 6.56 -10.32 5.72
C SER A 60 6.69 -8.86 6.15
N GLY A 61 5.70 -8.41 6.91
CA GLY A 61 5.65 -7.09 7.50
C GLY A 61 4.66 -7.04 8.66
N SER A 62 4.63 -5.92 9.36
CA SER A 62 3.82 -5.75 10.57
C SER A 62 2.31 -5.72 10.33
N GLY A 63 1.88 -5.46 9.10
CA GLY A 63 0.47 -5.37 8.71
C GLY A 63 -0.03 -6.59 7.94
N VAL A 64 -1.35 -6.81 7.96
CA VAL A 64 -2.06 -7.88 7.23
C VAL A 64 -3.34 -7.35 6.53
N GLU A 65 -3.47 -6.04 6.42
CA GLU A 65 -4.67 -5.33 5.97
C GLU A 65 -5.10 -5.77 4.57
N THR A 66 -4.15 -5.93 3.64
CA THR A 66 -4.47 -6.41 2.29
C THR A 66 -5.16 -7.78 2.35
N ILE A 67 -4.56 -8.77 3.03
CA ILE A 67 -5.15 -10.12 3.14
C ILE A 67 -6.53 -10.06 3.80
N SER A 68 -6.67 -9.30 4.90
CA SER A 68 -7.94 -9.15 5.60
C SER A 68 -9.03 -8.51 4.72
N HIS A 69 -8.72 -7.44 3.98
CA HIS A 69 -9.68 -6.76 3.11
C HIS A 69 -10.03 -7.60 1.88
N LEU A 70 -9.04 -8.31 1.31
CA LEU A 70 -9.29 -9.23 0.21
C LEU A 70 -10.22 -10.38 0.63
N ARG A 71 -10.03 -10.90 1.84
CA ARG A 71 -10.94 -11.91 2.41
C ARG A 71 -12.36 -11.38 2.58
N GLU A 72 -12.52 -10.14 3.02
CA GLU A 72 -13.84 -9.54 3.26
C GLU A 72 -14.57 -9.22 1.94
N ASN A 73 -13.89 -8.56 1.00
CA ASN A 73 -14.55 -7.97 -0.16
C ASN A 73 -13.73 -7.98 -1.47
N GLY A 74 -12.47 -8.43 -1.43
CA GLY A 74 -11.64 -8.57 -2.62
C GLY A 74 -11.17 -7.26 -3.28
N ARG A 75 -11.56 -6.07 -2.81
CA ARG A 75 -11.22 -4.82 -3.51
C ARG A 75 -9.74 -4.46 -3.35
N ILE A 76 -9.08 -4.21 -4.47
CA ILE A 76 -7.68 -3.82 -4.50
C ILE A 76 -7.37 -2.90 -5.67
N THR A 77 -6.49 -1.93 -5.43
CA THR A 77 -5.92 -1.07 -6.46
C THR A 77 -4.41 -1.06 -6.35
N ILE A 78 -3.73 -1.31 -7.48
CA ILE A 78 -2.27 -1.17 -7.60
C ILE A 78 -1.95 0.15 -8.29
N LEU A 79 -1.05 0.94 -7.73
CA LEU A 79 -0.56 2.20 -8.28
C LEU A 79 0.90 2.07 -8.69
N PHE A 80 1.21 2.58 -9.88
CA PHE A 80 2.56 2.80 -10.38
C PHE A 80 2.77 4.28 -10.72
N ASN A 81 3.96 4.79 -10.41
CA ASN A 81 4.34 6.17 -10.66
C ASN A 81 5.62 6.22 -11.49
N ALA A 82 5.63 6.97 -12.59
CA ALA A 82 6.86 7.25 -13.33
C ALA A 82 7.71 8.30 -12.61
N PHE A 83 8.69 7.84 -11.84
CA PHE A 83 9.72 8.68 -11.22
C PHE A 83 10.78 9.16 -12.21
N GLU A 84 11.01 8.37 -13.25
CA GLU A 84 11.99 8.66 -14.31
C GLU A 84 11.29 8.83 -15.66
N GLY A 85 11.90 9.63 -16.54
CA GLY A 85 11.37 9.92 -17.87
C GLY A 85 10.00 10.60 -17.87
N PRO A 86 9.20 10.43 -18.94
CA PRO A 86 7.92 11.10 -19.10
C PRO A 86 6.94 10.79 -17.96
N PRO A 87 6.19 11.79 -17.45
CA PRO A 87 5.28 11.61 -16.33
C PRO A 87 4.12 10.69 -16.71
N SER A 88 3.81 9.76 -15.81
CA SER A 88 2.71 8.81 -15.96
C SER A 88 2.33 8.24 -14.60
N ILE A 89 1.03 8.05 -14.40
CA ILE A 89 0.47 7.29 -13.30
C ILE A 89 -0.41 6.18 -13.89
N VAL A 90 -0.26 4.97 -13.39
CA VAL A 90 -1.09 3.81 -13.76
C VAL A 90 -1.76 3.25 -12.52
N ARG A 91 -3.06 2.99 -12.62
CA ARG A 91 -3.84 2.27 -11.62
C ARG A 91 -4.40 1.00 -12.22
N LEU A 92 -4.15 -0.14 -11.58
CA LEU A 92 -4.82 -1.40 -11.87
C LEU A 92 -5.90 -1.59 -10.82
N PHE A 93 -7.15 -1.50 -11.23
CA PHE A 93 -8.30 -1.79 -10.40
C PHE A 93 -8.69 -3.25 -10.59
N GLY A 94 -8.87 -3.98 -9.50
CA GLY A 94 -9.15 -5.40 -9.59
C GLY A 94 -9.82 -6.02 -8.39
N ARG A 95 -10.10 -7.31 -8.52
CA ARG A 95 -10.50 -8.22 -7.46
C ARG A 95 -9.34 -9.13 -7.08
N GLY A 96 -8.93 -9.03 -5.82
CA GLY A 96 -7.83 -9.81 -5.28
C GLY A 96 -8.31 -11.06 -4.55
N LYS A 97 -7.52 -12.12 -4.67
CA LYS A 97 -7.50 -13.31 -3.81
C LYS A 97 -6.07 -13.56 -3.36
N PHE A 98 -5.88 -14.43 -2.37
CA PHE A 98 -4.54 -14.75 -1.89
C PHE A 98 -4.37 -16.24 -1.64
N TYR A 99 -3.12 -16.69 -1.77
CA TYR A 99 -2.68 -18.04 -1.46
C TYR A 99 -1.61 -17.96 -0.39
N GLU A 100 -1.86 -18.56 0.78
CA GLU A 100 -0.94 -18.49 1.93
C GLU A 100 0.24 -19.45 1.76
N PHE A 101 1.37 -19.08 2.36
CA PHE A 101 2.57 -19.92 2.44
C PHE A 101 2.23 -21.37 2.81
N GLY A 102 2.81 -22.32 2.06
CA GLY A 102 2.62 -23.75 2.26
C GLY A 102 1.41 -24.38 1.57
N THR A 103 0.50 -23.58 0.99
CA THR A 103 -0.59 -24.11 0.13
C THR A 103 -0.05 -24.59 -1.23
N SER A 104 -0.76 -25.53 -1.87
CA SER A 104 -0.41 -26.01 -3.22
C SER A 104 -0.36 -24.88 -4.24
N GLU A 105 -1.32 -23.97 -4.16
CA GLU A 105 -1.47 -22.82 -5.05
C GLU A 105 -0.33 -21.84 -4.86
N TYR A 106 0.05 -21.54 -3.61
CA TYR A 106 1.23 -20.73 -3.32
C TYR A 106 2.50 -21.34 -3.94
N ASN A 107 2.75 -22.63 -3.68
CA ASN A 107 3.94 -23.33 -4.18
C ASN A 107 3.97 -23.44 -5.72
N ALA A 108 2.81 -23.38 -6.39
CA ALA A 108 2.74 -23.37 -7.85
C ALA A 108 3.24 -22.04 -8.46
N PHE A 109 3.08 -20.91 -7.76
CA PHE A 109 3.58 -19.62 -8.21
C PHE A 109 4.99 -19.32 -7.70
N ILE A 110 5.28 -19.70 -6.45
CA ILE A 110 6.54 -19.41 -5.77
C ILE A 110 7.09 -20.73 -5.21
N PRO A 111 7.76 -21.54 -6.04
CA PRO A 111 8.40 -22.76 -5.56
C PRO A 111 9.57 -22.42 -4.61
N PRO A 112 9.94 -23.32 -3.69
CA PRO A 112 10.94 -23.05 -2.65
C PRO A 112 12.27 -22.50 -3.16
N GLU A 113 12.69 -22.90 -4.37
CA GLU A 113 13.97 -22.53 -4.98
C GLU A 113 14.04 -21.07 -5.44
N THR A 114 12.90 -20.44 -5.71
CA THR A 114 12.82 -19.06 -6.19
C THR A 114 12.15 -18.13 -5.18
N ARG A 115 11.77 -18.65 -4.02
CA ARG A 115 11.06 -17.92 -2.96
C ARG A 115 11.98 -16.91 -2.28
N HIS A 116 11.52 -15.68 -2.13
CA HIS A 116 12.23 -14.72 -1.28
C HIS A 116 12.04 -15.05 0.21
N PRO A 117 13.08 -14.87 1.04
CA PRO A 117 12.92 -14.92 2.48
C PRO A 117 11.85 -13.93 2.96
N GLY A 118 10.97 -14.37 3.85
CA GLY A 118 9.85 -13.59 4.33
C GLY A 118 8.58 -13.74 3.51
N SER A 119 8.58 -14.50 2.42
CA SER A 119 7.40 -14.69 1.58
C SER A 119 6.29 -15.42 2.34
N ARG A 120 5.14 -14.77 2.47
CA ARG A 120 4.01 -15.26 3.29
C ARG A 120 2.74 -15.51 2.49
N ALA A 121 2.57 -14.86 1.34
CA ALA A 121 1.43 -15.11 0.46
C ALA A 121 1.70 -14.69 -0.98
N VAL A 122 0.96 -15.29 -1.92
CA VAL A 122 0.77 -14.77 -3.28
C VAL A 122 -0.52 -13.96 -3.27
N ILE A 123 -0.47 -12.70 -3.69
CA ILE A 123 -1.67 -11.88 -3.90
C ILE A 123 -1.98 -11.85 -5.38
N MET A 124 -3.01 -12.58 -5.77
CA MET A 124 -3.48 -12.69 -7.15
C MET A 124 -4.58 -11.66 -7.40
N ILE A 125 -4.53 -10.95 -8.51
CA ILE A 125 -5.44 -9.85 -8.84
C ILE A 125 -5.98 -10.05 -10.25
N ASP A 126 -7.30 -10.15 -10.33
CA ASP A 126 -8.06 -10.05 -11.57
C ASP A 126 -8.39 -8.58 -11.84
N VAL A 127 -7.74 -8.00 -12.84
CA VAL A 127 -7.81 -6.60 -13.24
C VAL A 127 -8.96 -6.41 -14.21
N HIS A 128 -10.00 -5.72 -13.74
CA HIS A 128 -11.18 -5.40 -14.55
C HIS A 128 -11.16 -3.97 -15.11
N LYS A 129 -10.24 -3.11 -14.65
CA LYS A 129 -10.11 -1.74 -15.15
C LYS A 129 -8.70 -1.18 -14.96
N VAL A 130 -8.21 -0.44 -15.94
CA VAL A 130 -6.92 0.24 -15.90
C VAL A 130 -7.12 1.72 -16.08
N GLY A 131 -6.67 2.53 -15.11
CA GLY A 131 -6.66 3.99 -15.21
C GLY A 131 -5.26 4.50 -15.50
N THR A 132 -5.08 5.28 -16.57
CA THR A 132 -3.83 5.98 -16.86
C THR A 132 -4.03 7.49 -16.76
N SER A 133 -3.16 8.19 -16.03
CA SER A 133 -3.23 9.65 -15.91
C SER A 133 -1.86 10.30 -16.08
N CYS A 134 -1.88 11.62 -16.29
CA CYS A 134 -0.73 12.38 -16.78
C CYS A 134 0.46 12.45 -15.82
N GLY A 135 0.30 12.22 -14.52
CA GLY A 135 1.42 12.19 -13.57
C GLY A 135 2.21 13.49 -13.40
N TYR A 136 1.69 14.64 -13.86
CA TYR A 136 2.42 15.92 -13.95
C TYR A 136 2.89 16.52 -12.63
N ALA A 137 2.43 15.99 -11.49
CA ALA A 137 2.84 16.39 -10.14
C ALA A 137 3.75 15.37 -9.44
N VAL A 138 4.07 14.24 -10.08
CA VAL A 138 5.04 13.29 -9.53
C VAL A 138 6.43 13.91 -9.70
N PRO A 139 7.27 14.05 -8.67
CA PRO A 139 8.61 14.60 -8.85
C PRO A 139 9.54 13.67 -9.64
N PHE A 140 10.67 14.21 -10.09
CA PHE A 140 11.75 13.38 -10.60
C PHE A 140 12.57 12.79 -9.47
N TYR A 141 12.71 11.48 -9.49
CA TYR A 141 13.59 10.72 -8.62
C TYR A 141 14.47 9.83 -9.48
N GLU A 142 15.73 9.66 -9.10
CA GLU A 142 16.65 8.69 -9.71
C GLU A 142 16.74 7.46 -8.80
N PHE A 143 16.50 6.28 -9.36
CA PHE A 143 16.69 5.02 -8.64
C PHE A 143 18.17 4.81 -8.31
N ARG A 144 18.46 4.47 -7.05
CA ARG A 144 19.82 4.17 -6.60
C ARG A 144 20.06 2.68 -6.41
N SER A 145 19.24 2.04 -5.57
CA SER A 145 19.32 0.59 -5.32
C SER A 145 18.13 0.10 -4.50
N HIS A 146 17.87 -1.20 -4.54
CA HIS A 146 16.97 -1.86 -3.60
C HIS A 146 17.62 -1.96 -2.21
N ARG A 147 16.79 -1.91 -1.15
CA ARG A 147 17.23 -2.21 0.21
C ARG A 147 17.23 -3.72 0.43
N THR A 148 18.29 -4.25 1.03
CA THR A 148 18.44 -5.70 1.32
C THR A 148 17.90 -6.10 2.70
N ARG A 149 17.77 -5.13 3.61
CA ARG A 149 17.50 -5.36 5.04
C ARG A 149 16.24 -6.18 5.34
N LEU A 150 15.19 -6.08 4.51
CA LEU A 150 13.99 -6.90 4.70
C LEU A 150 14.31 -8.38 4.50
N LEU A 151 14.96 -8.71 3.38
CA LEU A 151 15.32 -10.08 3.03
C LEU A 151 16.33 -10.65 4.02
N GLU A 152 17.34 -9.87 4.43
CA GLU A 152 18.32 -10.28 5.44
C GLU A 152 17.67 -10.61 6.79
N THR A 153 16.77 -9.74 7.26
CA THR A 153 16.07 -9.95 8.54
C THR A 153 15.16 -11.18 8.45
N ALA A 154 14.43 -11.33 7.34
CA ALA A 154 13.54 -12.45 7.15
C ALA A 154 14.30 -13.78 7.00
N ALA A 155 15.42 -13.80 6.27
CA ALA A 155 16.26 -14.99 6.13
C ALA A 155 16.81 -15.47 7.47
N LYS A 156 17.19 -14.53 8.36
CA LYS A 156 17.63 -14.87 9.71
C LYS A 156 16.49 -15.52 10.52
N SER A 157 15.28 -14.96 10.47
CA SER A 157 14.12 -15.53 11.17
C SER A 157 13.67 -16.87 10.59
N GLU A 158 13.79 -17.08 9.28
CA GLU A 158 13.53 -18.39 8.66
C GLU A 158 14.57 -19.43 9.05
N LEU A 159 15.85 -19.05 9.15
CA LEU A 159 16.90 -19.95 9.62
C LEU A 159 16.62 -20.45 11.04
N ALA A 160 16.12 -19.57 11.93
CA ALA A 160 15.70 -19.98 13.27
C ALA A 160 14.56 -21.01 13.23
N ASP A 161 13.56 -20.81 12.37
CA ASP A 161 12.48 -21.80 12.18
C ASP A 161 13.04 -23.16 11.68
N ILE A 162 13.98 -23.15 10.72
CA ILE A 162 14.60 -24.36 10.18
C ILE A 162 15.42 -25.09 11.24
N GLU A 163 16.31 -24.40 11.95
CA GLU A 163 17.14 -24.98 13.01
C GLU A 163 16.29 -25.60 14.12
N ALA A 164 15.17 -24.96 14.47
CA ALA A 164 14.23 -25.51 15.44
C ALA A 164 13.56 -26.80 14.92
N GLU A 165 13.11 -26.80 13.66
CA GLU A 165 12.48 -27.98 13.03
C GLU A 165 13.44 -29.16 12.89
N GLU A 166 14.70 -28.92 12.53
CA GLU A 166 15.74 -29.96 12.43
C GLU A 166 16.13 -30.53 13.81
N ALA A 167 16.09 -29.70 14.86
CA ALA A 167 16.35 -30.14 16.23
C ALA A 167 15.20 -31.01 16.79
N ASP A 168 13.96 -30.77 16.37
CA ASP A 168 12.76 -31.47 16.83
C ASP A 168 12.34 -32.60 15.87
N ASN A 169 13.23 -33.58 15.69
CA ASN A 169 13.00 -34.79 14.87
C ASN A 169 11.83 -35.68 15.36
N ALA A 170 11.09 -35.27 16.41
CA ALA A 170 10.06 -36.06 17.08
C ALA A 170 8.68 -35.41 17.15
N ALA A 171 8.46 -34.21 16.59
CA ALA A 171 7.18 -33.51 16.69
C ALA A 171 6.05 -34.18 15.88
N ILE A 172 5.18 -34.93 16.56
CA ILE A 172 4.01 -35.60 15.98
C ILE A 172 2.79 -34.66 15.82
N CYS A 173 2.78 -33.47 16.47
CA CYS A 173 1.58 -32.61 16.54
C CYS A 173 1.70 -31.23 15.86
N GLN A 174 2.75 -30.44 16.10
CA GLN A 174 3.02 -29.16 15.41
C GLN A 174 4.53 -28.87 15.39
N PRO A 175 5.05 -28.26 14.30
CA PRO A 175 6.46 -27.88 14.24
C PRO A 175 6.79 -26.84 15.32
N PRO A 176 8.02 -26.85 15.87
CA PRO A 176 8.47 -25.86 16.84
C PRO A 176 8.43 -24.45 16.23
N ARG A 177 8.21 -23.45 17.10
CA ARG A 177 8.11 -22.04 16.70
C ARG A 177 8.98 -21.21 17.64
N PRO A 178 10.26 -20.98 17.31
CA PRO A 178 11.14 -20.17 18.14
C PRO A 178 10.65 -18.73 18.19
N ASP A 179 10.96 -18.01 19.27
CA ASP A 179 10.48 -16.65 19.50
C ASP A 179 10.97 -15.64 18.45
N ASP A 180 12.14 -15.88 17.85
CA ASP A 180 12.72 -15.11 16.76
C ASP A 180 12.42 -15.69 15.36
N GLY A 181 11.62 -16.75 15.32
CA GLY A 181 11.14 -17.41 14.11
C GLY A 181 10.11 -16.59 13.33
N LEU A 182 10.08 -16.77 12.01
CA LEU A 182 9.18 -16.04 11.12
C LEU A 182 7.72 -16.49 11.31
N LYS A 183 7.50 -17.79 11.52
CA LYS A 183 6.16 -18.35 11.79
C LYS A 183 5.57 -17.78 13.08
N GLN A 184 6.39 -17.63 14.12
CA GLN A 184 5.97 -17.01 15.38
C GLN A 184 5.66 -15.52 15.19
N TYR A 185 6.48 -14.80 14.42
CA TYR A 185 6.23 -13.41 14.07
C TYR A 185 4.86 -13.22 13.39
N TRP A 186 4.50 -14.11 12.45
CA TRP A 186 3.20 -14.09 11.78
C TRP A 186 2.02 -14.29 12.74
N ILE A 187 2.14 -15.18 13.72
CA ILE A 187 1.11 -15.39 14.75
C ILE A 187 0.91 -14.13 15.59
N GLN A 188 1.99 -13.43 15.92
CA GLN A 188 1.93 -12.24 16.76
C GLN A 188 1.37 -11.02 16.02
N HIS A 189 1.65 -10.89 14.72
CA HIS A 189 1.41 -9.63 13.98
C HIS A 189 0.41 -9.75 12.83
N ASN A 190 0.10 -10.95 12.33
CA ASN A 190 -0.64 -11.11 11.07
C ASN A 190 -1.91 -11.95 11.22
N VAL A 191 -2.36 -12.21 12.45
CA VAL A 191 -3.64 -12.89 12.73
C VAL A 191 -4.86 -12.00 12.46
N GLN A 192 -4.71 -10.68 12.58
CA GLN A 192 -5.82 -9.74 12.49
C GLN A 192 -5.34 -8.38 11.98
N SER A 193 -6.17 -7.67 11.21
CA SER A 193 -5.90 -6.29 10.80
C SER A 193 -6.09 -5.30 11.96
N ILE A 194 -5.69 -4.04 11.75
CA ILE A 194 -5.95 -2.92 12.67
C ILE A 194 -7.44 -2.77 12.99
N ASP A 195 -8.32 -3.13 12.06
CA ASP A 195 -9.78 -3.05 12.17
C ASP A 195 -10.42 -4.30 12.79
N GLY A 196 -9.62 -5.27 13.23
CA GLY A 196 -10.16 -6.50 13.78
C GLY A 196 -10.57 -7.54 12.74
N LEU A 197 -10.27 -7.33 11.45
CA LEU A 197 -10.64 -8.29 10.40
C LEU A 197 -9.65 -9.47 10.35
N PRO A 198 -10.12 -10.73 10.19
CA PRO A 198 -9.25 -11.89 10.21
C PRO A 198 -8.14 -11.83 9.14
N GLY A 199 -6.88 -12.00 9.57
CA GLY A 199 -5.66 -12.06 8.75
C GLY A 199 -5.24 -13.49 8.40
N MET A 200 -3.95 -13.83 8.33
CA MET A 200 -3.50 -15.15 7.83
C MET A 200 -4.09 -16.32 8.62
N ALA A 201 -4.60 -17.33 7.90
CA ALA A 201 -5.23 -18.51 8.47
C ALA A 201 -4.22 -19.41 9.17
N PHE A 202 -3.04 -19.63 8.58
CA PHE A 202 -1.96 -20.41 9.20
C PHE A 202 -1.48 -19.82 10.54
N ALA A 203 -1.52 -18.49 10.65
CA ALA A 203 -1.13 -17.77 11.86
C ALA A 203 -2.19 -17.87 12.97
N ARG A 204 -3.43 -18.24 12.65
CA ARG A 204 -4.47 -18.40 13.68
C ARG A 204 -4.22 -19.72 14.42
N PRO A 205 -4.27 -19.74 15.75
CA PRO A 205 -4.34 -21.00 16.45
C PRO A 205 -5.52 -21.78 15.87
N LEU A 206 -5.28 -23.03 15.46
CA LEU A 206 -6.38 -23.97 15.27
C LEU A 206 -7.22 -23.82 16.55
N MET A 207 -8.51 -23.50 16.40
CA MET A 207 -9.44 -23.81 17.47
C MET A 207 -9.40 -25.32 17.59
N THR A 208 -8.42 -25.83 18.33
CA THR A 208 -8.59 -27.08 19.03
C THR A 208 -9.76 -26.78 19.95
N HIS A 209 -10.97 -27.13 19.51
CA HIS A 209 -11.86 -27.79 20.45
C HIS A 209 -10.95 -28.82 21.10
N SER A 210 -10.53 -28.53 22.33
CA SER A 210 -9.46 -29.27 22.92
C SER A 210 -9.91 -30.72 22.85
N PHE A 211 -9.09 -31.59 22.26
CA PHE A 211 -9.41 -33.00 22.19
C PHE A 211 -9.65 -33.53 23.63
N SER A 212 -9.11 -32.82 24.64
CA SER A 212 -9.44 -32.96 26.06
C SER A 212 -10.90 -32.64 26.44
N ASP A 213 -11.60 -31.67 25.85
CA ASP A 213 -12.99 -31.36 26.22
C ASP A 213 -13.98 -32.41 25.68
N GLN A 214 -13.71 -32.95 24.48
CA GLN A 214 -14.50 -34.06 23.93
C GLN A 214 -14.19 -35.39 24.63
N ILE A 215 -12.93 -35.68 24.95
CA ILE A 215 -12.59 -36.88 25.74
C ILE A 215 -13.06 -36.74 27.19
N ALA A 216 -12.94 -35.58 27.82
CA ALA A 216 -13.42 -35.37 29.19
C ALA A 216 -14.94 -35.53 29.29
N SER A 217 -15.72 -35.00 28.34
CA SER A 217 -17.18 -35.20 28.33
C SER A 217 -17.59 -36.65 28.01
N THR A 218 -16.85 -37.33 27.13
CA THR A 218 -17.11 -38.73 26.76
C THR A 218 -16.66 -39.71 27.87
N LEU A 219 -15.54 -39.45 28.54
CA LEU A 219 -15.09 -40.24 29.69
C LEU A 219 -15.91 -39.94 30.94
N TRP A 220 -16.36 -38.71 31.16
CA TRP A 220 -17.25 -38.36 32.28
C TRP A 220 -18.58 -39.09 32.18
N SER A 221 -19.17 -39.19 30.99
CA SER A 221 -20.40 -39.97 30.76
C SER A 221 -20.19 -41.49 30.92
N TYR A 222 -18.99 -42.01 30.59
CA TYR A 222 -18.65 -43.42 30.77
C TYR A 222 -18.32 -43.79 32.23
N PHE A 223 -17.67 -42.91 33.00
CA PHE A 223 -17.33 -43.14 34.40
C PHE A 223 -18.47 -42.79 35.38
N ALA A 224 -19.39 -41.88 35.02
CA ALA A 224 -20.56 -41.57 35.85
C ALA A 224 -21.64 -42.66 35.81
N SER A 225 -21.57 -43.63 34.90
CA SER A 225 -22.58 -44.67 34.68
C SER A 225 -22.13 -46.10 35.04
N ALA A 226 -20.87 -46.31 35.45
CA ALA A 226 -20.35 -47.63 35.79
C ALA A 226 -20.27 -47.84 37.32
N PRO A 227 -21.04 -48.78 37.91
CA PRO A 227 -20.87 -49.15 39.30
C PRO A 227 -19.58 -49.96 39.45
N ILE A 228 -18.58 -49.40 40.14
CA ILE A 228 -17.33 -50.10 40.46
C ILE A 228 -17.60 -51.07 41.61
N TYR A 229 -17.85 -52.33 41.29
CA TYR A 229 -17.70 -53.44 42.24
C TYR A 229 -16.40 -54.17 41.95
N THR A 230 -15.37 -53.92 42.76
CA THR A 230 -14.15 -54.74 42.73
C THR A 230 -14.04 -55.50 44.05
N ARG A 231 -14.39 -56.79 44.04
CA ARG A 231 -13.95 -57.76 45.07
C ARG A 231 -12.75 -58.51 44.51
N VAL A 232 -11.63 -58.49 45.22
CA VAL A 232 -10.50 -59.40 44.97
C VAL A 232 -10.36 -60.31 46.19
N HIS A 233 -10.40 -61.62 45.95
CA HIS A 233 -10.16 -62.64 46.97
C HIS A 233 -8.70 -63.10 46.90
N VAL A 234 -7.95 -62.92 47.99
CA VAL A 234 -6.68 -63.62 48.20
C VAL A 234 -6.62 -64.08 49.67
N GLN A 235 -6.47 -65.40 49.85
CA GLN A 235 -6.13 -66.08 51.11
C GLN A 235 -6.80 -65.57 52.41
N GLY A 236 -8.13 -65.67 52.47
CA GLY A 236 -8.86 -65.81 53.73
C GLY A 236 -9.04 -64.57 54.62
N THR A 237 -8.52 -63.39 54.27
CA THR A 237 -8.66 -62.18 55.10
C THR A 237 -9.12 -60.98 54.28
N ILE A 238 -10.24 -60.36 54.69
CA ILE A 238 -10.76 -59.11 54.11
C ILE A 238 -10.09 -57.94 54.86
N LEU A 239 -9.29 -57.13 54.16
CA LEU A 239 -8.76 -55.87 54.68
C LEU A 239 -9.37 -54.68 53.92
N PRO A 240 -9.78 -53.59 54.60
CA PRO A 240 -10.22 -52.37 53.94
C PRO A 240 -8.99 -51.58 53.47
N LEU A 241 -8.88 -51.31 52.18
CA LEU A 241 -7.95 -50.29 51.66
C LEU A 241 -8.72 -48.99 51.41
N PRO A 242 -8.15 -47.82 51.73
CA PRO A 242 -8.69 -46.56 51.28
C PRO A 242 -8.54 -46.48 49.76
N SER A 243 -9.64 -46.17 49.10
CA SER A 243 -9.74 -45.96 47.66
C SER A 243 -8.84 -44.82 47.21
N PHE A 244 -7.65 -45.13 46.71
CA PHE A 244 -6.93 -44.23 45.81
C PHE A 244 -7.45 -44.48 44.40
N SER A 245 -8.26 -43.57 43.88
CA SER A 245 -8.68 -43.61 42.48
C SER A 245 -7.46 -43.56 41.56
N LEU A 246 -7.45 -44.44 40.56
CA LEU A 246 -6.61 -44.33 39.36
C LEU A 246 -6.76 -42.97 38.63
N THR A 247 -7.82 -42.19 38.92
CA THR A 247 -8.00 -40.83 38.37
C THR A 247 -6.92 -39.85 38.81
N SER A 248 -6.30 -40.02 39.99
CA SER A 248 -5.27 -39.08 40.47
C SER A 248 -3.92 -39.23 39.77
N ILE A 249 -3.60 -40.42 39.24
CA ILE A 249 -2.30 -40.68 38.59
C ILE A 249 -2.31 -40.19 37.13
N VAL A 250 -3.44 -40.28 36.44
CA VAL A 250 -3.58 -39.80 35.05
C VAL A 250 -3.65 -38.27 34.99
N TYR A 251 -4.26 -37.62 36.00
CA TYR A 251 -4.32 -36.15 36.08
C TYR A 251 -2.94 -35.50 36.33
N LEU A 252 -2.06 -36.17 37.08
CA LEU A 252 -0.69 -35.72 37.33
C LEU A 252 0.27 -35.94 36.15
N ALA A 253 -0.01 -36.91 35.28
CA ALA A 253 0.76 -37.15 34.07
C ALA A 253 0.38 -36.19 32.92
N LEU A 254 -0.88 -35.75 32.83
CA LEU A 254 -1.35 -34.83 31.79
C LEU A 254 -1.19 -33.34 32.12
N THR A 255 -0.98 -32.97 33.39
CA THR A 255 -0.78 -31.57 33.81
C THR A 255 0.67 -31.10 33.82
N ASN A 256 1.63 -31.97 33.47
CA ASN A 256 3.06 -31.63 33.43
C ASN A 256 3.60 -31.23 32.04
N ILE A 257 2.74 -31.03 31.03
CA ILE A 257 3.13 -30.31 29.82
C ILE A 257 2.92 -28.82 30.09
N ARG A 258 3.84 -28.21 30.85
CA ARG A 258 3.89 -26.76 31.04
C ARG A 258 4.53 -26.14 29.80
N CYS A 259 3.71 -25.58 28.90
CA CYS A 259 4.18 -24.52 28.00
C CYS A 259 4.55 -23.31 28.88
N SER A 260 5.85 -23.06 29.00
CA SER A 260 6.40 -21.90 29.71
C SER A 260 5.97 -20.60 29.03
N PRO A 261 5.49 -19.58 29.76
CA PRO A 261 5.30 -18.26 29.20
C PRO A 261 6.68 -17.56 29.20
N TYR A 262 7.46 -17.75 28.15
CA TYR A 262 8.67 -16.95 27.94
C TYR A 262 8.25 -15.54 27.50
N LEU A 263 8.50 -14.57 28.38
CA LEU A 263 8.45 -13.15 28.07
C LEU A 263 9.66 -12.80 27.19
N SER A 264 9.49 -12.94 25.88
CA SER A 264 10.46 -12.45 24.90
C SER A 264 10.38 -10.92 24.78
N SER A 265 11.55 -10.28 24.78
CA SER A 265 11.71 -8.84 24.59
C SER A 265 11.15 -8.43 23.22
N ARG A 266 10.02 -7.73 23.22
CA ARG A 266 9.28 -7.32 22.03
C ARG A 266 10.12 -6.40 21.14
N ILE A 267 10.62 -6.93 20.02
CA ILE A 267 10.93 -6.10 18.85
C ILE A 267 9.59 -5.79 18.18
N THR A 268 8.84 -4.83 18.73
CA THR A 268 7.60 -4.33 18.12
C THR A 268 7.91 -3.63 16.80
N MET A 269 7.75 -4.35 15.69
CA MET A 269 7.81 -3.80 14.34
C MET A 269 6.43 -3.29 13.96
N GLY A 270 6.30 -2.00 13.66
CA GLY A 270 5.02 -1.30 13.55
C GLY A 270 4.61 -0.65 14.87
N LYS A 271 4.56 0.68 14.94
CA LYS A 271 4.08 1.42 16.13
C LYS A 271 2.90 2.30 15.77
N PHE A 272 1.88 2.28 16.63
CA PHE A 272 0.71 3.14 16.52
C PHE A 272 0.74 4.22 17.60
N TYR A 273 0.25 5.39 17.22
CA TYR A 273 0.10 6.56 18.07
C TYR A 273 -1.28 7.16 17.83
N ASP A 274 -1.86 7.80 18.84
CA ASP A 274 -3.16 8.47 18.71
C ASP A 274 -3.00 9.88 18.11
N GLU A 275 -1.80 10.48 18.19
CA GLU A 275 -1.44 11.78 17.62
C GLU A 275 -0.13 11.68 16.82
N ILE A 276 0.16 12.68 15.99
CA ILE A 276 1.41 12.78 15.20
C ILE A 276 2.57 13.15 16.13
N PRO A 277 3.53 12.23 16.41
CA PRO A 277 4.66 12.56 17.25
C PRO A 277 5.57 13.61 16.58
N GLY A 278 6.23 14.46 17.37
CA GLY A 278 7.08 15.54 16.82
C GLY A 278 8.19 15.04 15.87
N TYR A 279 8.78 13.86 16.12
CA TYR A 279 9.77 13.27 15.21
C TYR A 279 9.16 12.83 13.87
N VAL A 280 7.87 12.44 13.86
CA VAL A 280 7.12 12.10 12.64
C VAL A 280 6.82 13.37 11.85
N MET A 281 6.43 14.47 12.51
CA MET A 281 6.27 15.77 11.84
C MET A 281 7.55 16.19 11.12
N ALA A 282 8.70 16.10 11.81
CA ALA A 282 10.00 16.41 11.23
C ALA A 282 10.39 15.47 10.07
N MET A 283 9.94 14.21 10.09
CA MET A 283 10.13 13.28 8.97
C MET A 283 9.24 13.65 7.77
N ILE A 284 7.97 13.98 8.01
CA ILE A 284 6.99 14.38 6.99
C ILE A 284 7.47 15.63 6.24
N GLN A 285 7.98 16.63 6.97
CA GLN A 285 8.48 17.89 6.38
C GLN A 285 9.67 17.71 5.42
N LYS A 286 10.37 16.57 5.47
CA LYS A 286 11.48 16.25 4.55
C LYS A 286 11.03 15.57 3.27
N GLN A 287 9.76 15.19 3.16
CA GLN A 287 9.26 14.45 2.01
C GLN A 287 8.80 15.40 0.91
N HIS A 288 9.16 15.10 -0.34
CA HIS A 288 8.75 15.88 -1.51
C HIS A 288 7.41 15.42 -2.10
N MET A 289 6.87 14.32 -1.61
CA MET A 289 5.60 13.77 -2.07
C MET A 289 4.95 12.88 -1.01
N PHE A 290 3.66 12.62 -1.19
CA PHE A 290 2.86 11.72 -0.38
C PHE A 290 1.81 11.01 -1.23
N TRP A 291 1.19 9.97 -0.67
CA TRP A 291 0.08 9.28 -1.31
C TRP A 291 -1.18 9.39 -0.47
N VAL A 292 -2.30 9.50 -1.15
CA VAL A 292 -3.62 9.60 -0.56
C VAL A 292 -4.42 8.39 -0.97
N ALA A 293 -4.97 7.67 0.01
CA ALA A 293 -5.94 6.61 -0.24
C ALA A 293 -7.29 6.94 0.39
N THR A 294 -8.35 6.71 -0.37
CA THR A 294 -9.75 6.85 0.05
C THR A 294 -10.57 5.72 -0.58
N ALA A 295 -11.72 5.37 -0.02
CA ALA A 295 -12.55 4.32 -0.62
C ALA A 295 -14.04 4.58 -0.40
N PRO A 296 -14.90 4.25 -1.37
CA PRO A 296 -16.33 4.29 -1.19
C PRO A 296 -16.78 3.11 -0.31
N LEU A 297 -18.01 3.20 0.21
CA LEU A 297 -18.60 2.14 1.03
C LEU A 297 -19.06 0.93 0.22
N SER A 298 -19.44 1.15 -1.04
CA SER A 298 -19.87 0.07 -1.94
C SER A 298 -18.78 -0.99 -2.10
N ALA A 299 -19.16 -2.27 -1.96
CA ALA A 299 -18.28 -3.41 -2.23
C ALA A 299 -17.85 -3.50 -3.70
N ASP A 300 -18.56 -2.84 -4.61
CA ASP A 300 -18.23 -2.73 -6.04
C ASP A 300 -17.50 -1.44 -6.40
N GLY A 301 -17.44 -0.47 -5.49
CA GLY A 301 -16.73 0.78 -5.71
C GLY A 301 -15.22 0.63 -5.61
N HIS A 302 -14.47 1.51 -6.27
CA HIS A 302 -13.03 1.39 -6.42
C HIS A 302 -12.27 2.03 -5.26
N VAL A 303 -11.30 1.31 -4.68
CA VAL A 303 -10.36 1.93 -3.73
C VAL A 303 -9.47 2.90 -4.51
N ASN A 304 -9.47 4.17 -4.12
CA ASN A 304 -8.64 5.20 -4.73
C ASN A 304 -7.27 5.26 -4.04
N VAL A 305 -6.24 5.49 -4.85
CA VAL A 305 -4.87 5.76 -4.40
C VAL A 305 -4.23 6.74 -5.37
N SER A 306 -3.67 7.85 -4.89
CA SER A 306 -3.05 8.88 -5.72
C SER A 306 -1.79 9.43 -5.08
N SER A 307 -0.75 9.64 -5.88
CA SER A 307 0.40 10.46 -5.47
C SER A 307 0.11 11.95 -5.61
N LYS A 308 0.71 12.73 -4.71
CA LYS A 308 0.70 14.20 -4.67
C LYS A 308 2.14 14.66 -4.41
N GLY A 309 2.69 15.55 -5.24
CA GLY A 309 4.11 15.91 -5.17
C GLY A 309 4.46 17.30 -5.69
N VAL A 310 3.48 18.21 -5.74
CA VAL A 310 3.78 19.63 -5.89
C VAL A 310 4.31 20.14 -4.54
N GLU A 311 5.38 20.91 -4.60
CA GLU A 311 6.02 21.47 -3.41
C GLU A 311 5.08 22.43 -2.66
N GLY A 312 5.17 22.45 -1.34
CA GLY A 312 4.45 23.41 -0.52
C GLY A 312 2.94 23.19 -0.43
N THR A 313 2.42 22.02 -0.82
CA THR A 313 0.98 21.72 -0.76
C THR A 313 0.54 20.96 0.48
N PHE A 314 1.43 20.43 1.31
CA PHE A 314 1.07 19.67 2.52
C PHE A 314 1.44 20.46 3.77
N HIS A 315 0.50 20.59 4.71
CA HIS A 315 0.63 21.45 5.89
C HIS A 315 0.20 20.71 7.15
N ILE A 316 0.97 20.87 8.21
CA ILE A 316 0.66 20.38 9.55
C ILE A 316 0.22 21.59 10.38
N ILE A 317 -1.00 21.53 10.94
CA ILE A 317 -1.51 22.57 11.85
C ILE A 317 -1.09 22.25 13.29
N ASP A 318 -1.35 21.02 13.73
CA ASP A 318 -1.04 20.53 15.07
C ASP A 318 -0.82 18.99 15.06
N SER A 319 -0.81 18.35 16.23
CA SER A 319 -0.59 16.89 16.35
C SER A 319 -1.75 16.03 15.86
N HIS A 320 -2.92 16.60 15.57
CA HIS A 320 -4.08 15.89 15.04
C HIS A 320 -4.56 16.44 13.71
N THR A 321 -4.17 17.65 13.32
CA THR A 321 -4.77 18.32 12.17
C THR A 321 -3.73 18.57 11.09
N VAL A 322 -4.00 18.05 9.89
CA VAL A 322 -3.21 18.32 8.68
C VAL A 322 -4.13 18.72 7.55
N TRP A 323 -3.61 19.43 6.56
CA TRP A 323 -4.34 19.65 5.31
C TRP A 323 -3.40 19.63 4.11
N TYR A 324 -3.98 19.39 2.94
CA TYR A 324 -3.26 19.62 1.69
C TYR A 324 -4.07 20.37 0.65
N GLU A 325 -3.37 21.15 -0.15
CA GLU A 325 -3.91 21.84 -1.33
C GLU A 325 -4.15 20.81 -2.44
N ASP A 326 -5.42 20.52 -2.74
CA ASP A 326 -5.77 19.62 -3.84
C ASP A 326 -5.75 20.37 -5.16
N LEU A 327 -4.77 20.02 -5.98
CA LEU A 327 -4.62 20.55 -7.33
C LEU A 327 -5.40 19.72 -8.36
N SER A 328 -5.84 20.40 -9.41
CA SER A 328 -6.69 19.87 -10.46
C SER A 328 -6.05 18.73 -11.24
N GLY A 329 -6.47 17.50 -10.94
CA GLY A 329 -6.13 16.30 -11.68
C GLY A 329 -7.24 15.87 -12.64
N SER A 330 -7.17 14.62 -13.10
CA SER A 330 -8.17 13.99 -13.98
C SER A 330 -9.22 13.16 -13.24
N GLY A 331 -9.47 13.45 -11.97
CA GLY A 331 -10.38 12.69 -11.11
C GLY A 331 -10.69 13.45 -9.83
N VAL A 332 -11.76 13.05 -9.13
CA VAL A 332 -12.31 13.71 -7.93
C VAL A 332 -12.63 12.72 -6.80
N GLU A 333 -12.09 11.52 -6.88
CA GLU A 333 -12.36 10.36 -6.02
C GLU A 333 -12.16 10.69 -4.55
N THR A 334 -11.11 11.45 -4.19
CA THR A 334 -10.90 11.88 -2.81
C THR A 334 -12.07 12.71 -2.30
N ILE A 335 -12.47 13.77 -3.02
CA ILE A 335 -13.59 14.63 -2.60
C ILE A 335 -14.89 13.82 -2.53
N SER A 336 -15.16 12.95 -3.52
CA SER A 336 -16.36 12.12 -3.53
C SER A 336 -16.42 11.13 -2.36
N HIS A 337 -15.33 10.44 -2.05
CA HIS A 337 -15.29 9.52 -0.91
C HIS A 337 -15.34 10.25 0.43
N LEU A 338 -14.71 11.43 0.53
CA LEU A 338 -14.80 12.25 1.73
C LEU A 338 -16.22 12.76 1.96
N ARG A 339 -16.92 13.16 0.89
CA ARG A 339 -18.33 13.54 0.95
C ARG A 339 -19.23 12.39 1.41
N GLU A 340 -18.97 11.17 0.96
CA GLU A 340 -19.75 9.99 1.32
C GLU A 340 -19.49 9.55 2.77
N ASN A 341 -18.21 9.39 3.15
CA ASN A 341 -17.84 8.70 4.39
C ASN A 341 -16.63 9.28 5.12
N GLY A 342 -15.91 10.26 4.54
CA GLY A 342 -14.79 10.92 5.21
C GLY A 342 -13.52 10.09 5.37
N ARG A 343 -13.46 8.82 4.96
CA ARG A 343 -12.28 7.97 5.24
C ARG A 343 -11.10 8.34 4.34
N ILE A 344 -9.95 8.57 4.96
CA ILE A 344 -8.71 8.93 4.26
C ILE A 344 -7.49 8.39 4.98
N THR A 345 -6.46 8.04 4.21
CA THR A 345 -5.14 7.72 4.73
C THR A 345 -4.06 8.37 3.88
N ILE A 346 -3.11 9.03 4.56
CA ILE A 346 -1.95 9.64 3.93
C ILE A 346 -0.73 8.77 4.21
N LEU A 347 0.03 8.43 3.17
CA LEU A 347 1.27 7.67 3.26
C LEU A 347 2.46 8.56 2.94
N PHE A 348 3.52 8.43 3.74
CA PHE A 348 4.85 8.96 3.46
C PHE A 348 5.88 7.81 3.42
N ASN A 349 6.82 7.92 2.50
CA ASN A 349 7.89 6.95 2.27
C ASN A 349 9.24 7.66 2.40
N ALA A 350 10.14 7.16 3.26
CA ALA A 350 11.53 7.62 3.29
C ALA A 350 12.33 6.97 2.14
N PHE A 351 12.49 7.72 1.04
CA PHE A 351 13.34 7.31 -0.08
C PHE A 351 14.83 7.53 0.18
N GLU A 352 15.16 8.50 1.04
CA GLU A 352 16.52 8.81 1.43
C GLU A 352 16.74 8.51 2.92
N GLY A 353 17.99 8.19 3.28
CA GLY A 353 18.36 7.95 4.67
C GLY A 353 17.71 6.71 5.31
N PRO A 354 17.51 6.71 6.65
CA PRO A 354 16.93 5.59 7.37
C PRO A 354 15.54 5.21 6.84
N PRO A 355 15.24 3.91 6.68
CA PRO A 355 13.98 3.47 6.13
C PRO A 355 12.84 3.78 7.09
N SER A 356 11.73 4.30 6.57
CA SER A 356 10.54 4.60 7.33
C SER A 356 9.33 4.71 6.40
N ILE A 357 8.20 4.18 6.87
CA ILE A 357 6.89 4.39 6.28
C ILE A 357 5.99 4.97 7.38
N VAL A 358 5.33 6.08 7.08
CA VAL A 358 4.35 6.72 7.98
C VAL A 358 2.98 6.71 7.31
N ARG A 359 1.96 6.33 8.07
CA ARG A 359 0.55 6.43 7.69
C ARG A 359 -0.17 7.34 8.66
N LEU A 360 -0.86 8.35 8.14
CA LEU A 360 -1.81 9.17 8.89
C LEU A 360 -3.21 8.68 8.55
N PHE A 361 -3.89 8.08 9.51
CA PHE A 361 -5.27 7.66 9.38
C PHE A 361 -6.17 8.75 9.94
N GLY A 362 -7.19 9.16 9.18
CA GLY A 362 -8.02 10.27 9.58
C GLY A 362 -9.42 10.28 8.99
N ARG A 363 -10.16 11.32 9.38
CA ARG A 363 -11.42 11.75 8.76
C ARG A 363 -11.20 13.06 8.02
N GLY A 364 -11.45 13.04 6.71
CA GLY A 364 -11.28 14.19 5.84
C GLY A 364 -12.57 14.98 5.64
N LYS A 365 -12.41 16.30 5.53
CA LYS A 365 -13.38 17.25 4.99
C LYS A 365 -12.70 18.02 3.86
N PHE A 366 -13.47 18.70 3.03
CA PHE A 366 -12.93 19.52 1.97
C PHE A 366 -13.63 20.88 1.88
N TYR A 367 -12.87 21.88 1.45
CA TYR A 367 -13.36 23.23 1.21
C TYR A 367 -13.01 23.60 -0.22
N GLU A 368 -14.01 23.85 -1.06
CA GLU A 368 -13.81 24.11 -2.49
C GLU A 368 -13.34 25.56 -2.73
N PHE A 369 -12.64 25.78 -3.84
CA PHE A 369 -12.26 27.11 -4.30
C PHE A 369 -13.45 28.09 -4.26
N GLY A 370 -13.25 29.29 -3.70
CA GLY A 370 -14.30 30.29 -3.55
C GLY A 370 -15.14 30.21 -2.28
N THR A 371 -14.96 29.17 -1.46
CA THR A 371 -15.59 29.11 -0.13
C THR A 371 -14.80 29.95 0.88
N PRO A 372 -15.46 30.54 1.90
CA PRO A 372 -14.77 31.28 2.96
C PRO A 372 -13.68 30.45 3.66
N GLU A 373 -13.93 29.17 3.90
CA GLU A 373 -12.99 28.25 4.56
C GLU A 373 -11.75 27.99 3.71
N TYR A 374 -11.93 27.85 2.38
CA TYR A 374 -10.80 27.74 1.44
C TYR A 374 -9.96 29.02 1.45
N ASN A 375 -10.61 30.19 1.33
CA ASN A 375 -9.94 31.49 1.27
C ASN A 375 -9.22 31.87 2.58
N ALA A 376 -9.68 31.34 3.72
CA ALA A 376 -9.02 31.51 5.01
C ALA A 376 -7.68 30.75 5.11
N LEU A 377 -7.54 29.62 4.40
CA LEU A 377 -6.32 28.79 4.42
C LEU A 377 -5.36 29.11 3.28
N ILE A 378 -5.90 29.39 2.08
CA ILE A 378 -5.10 29.65 0.89
C ILE A 378 -5.41 31.06 0.39
N ARG A 379 -4.48 31.98 0.65
CA ARG A 379 -4.57 33.34 0.13
C ARG A 379 -4.30 33.38 -1.38
N PRO A 380 -4.94 34.28 -2.14
CA PRO A 380 -4.80 34.37 -3.59
C PRO A 380 -3.35 34.46 -4.08
N GLU A 381 -2.47 35.15 -3.33
CA GLU A 381 -1.08 35.40 -3.72
C GLU A 381 -0.24 34.11 -3.64
N THR A 382 -0.52 33.27 -2.65
CA THR A 382 0.20 32.02 -2.38
C THR A 382 -0.44 30.80 -3.04
N ARG A 383 -1.66 30.93 -3.59
CA ARG A 383 -2.38 29.84 -4.25
C ARG A 383 -1.61 29.31 -5.47
N HIS A 384 -1.52 27.99 -5.56
CA HIS A 384 -1.01 27.34 -6.77
C HIS A 384 -2.08 27.33 -7.88
N PRO A 385 -1.70 27.56 -9.15
CA PRO A 385 -2.60 27.33 -10.27
C PRO A 385 -3.20 25.93 -10.22
N GLY A 386 -4.50 25.82 -10.50
CA GLY A 386 -5.21 24.55 -10.45
C GLY A 386 -5.68 24.14 -9.07
N SER A 387 -5.40 24.91 -8.02
CA SER A 387 -5.95 24.65 -6.70
C SER A 387 -7.47 24.73 -6.71
N ARG A 388 -8.11 23.61 -6.41
CA ARG A 388 -9.57 23.43 -6.52
C ARG A 388 -10.24 23.19 -5.18
N ALA A 389 -9.50 22.70 -4.19
CA ALA A 389 -9.98 22.51 -2.84
C ALA A 389 -8.84 22.43 -1.83
N VAL A 390 -9.15 22.70 -0.56
CA VAL A 390 -8.36 22.24 0.58
C VAL A 390 -8.96 20.93 1.06
N ILE A 391 -8.11 19.92 1.32
CA ILE A 391 -8.50 18.69 2.00
C ILE A 391 -7.97 18.77 3.43
N MET A 392 -8.87 19.01 4.39
CA MET A 392 -8.58 19.06 5.83
C MET A 392 -8.77 17.67 6.43
N ILE A 393 -7.83 17.21 7.25
CA ILE A 393 -7.83 15.85 7.80
C ILE A 393 -7.63 15.94 9.31
N ASP A 394 -8.62 15.39 10.02
CA ASP A 394 -8.54 15.09 11.44
C ASP A 394 -7.93 13.69 11.63
N VAL A 395 -6.68 13.64 12.09
CA VAL A 395 -5.86 12.45 12.26
C VAL A 395 -6.16 11.84 13.62
N HIS A 396 -6.78 10.66 13.61
CA HIS A 396 -7.13 9.92 14.82
C HIS A 396 -6.17 8.76 15.11
N LYS A 397 -5.27 8.41 14.17
CA LYS A 397 -4.26 7.39 14.37
C LYS A 397 -3.07 7.57 13.43
N VAL A 398 -1.86 7.30 13.93
CA VAL A 398 -0.62 7.32 13.15
C VAL A 398 0.05 5.95 13.23
N GLY A 399 0.36 5.36 12.08
CA GLY A 399 1.11 4.10 11.99
C GLY A 399 2.51 4.35 11.42
N THR A 400 3.54 3.94 12.15
CA THR A 400 4.94 3.95 11.67
C THR A 400 5.42 2.52 11.46
N SER A 401 6.12 2.25 10.35
CA SER A 401 6.68 0.93 10.05
C SER A 401 8.06 1.06 9.41
N CYS A 402 8.82 -0.03 9.44
CA CYS A 402 10.27 0.01 9.29
C CYS A 402 10.75 0.32 7.87
N GLY A 403 9.91 0.18 6.84
CA GLY A 403 10.23 0.60 5.46
C GLY A 403 11.38 -0.16 4.79
N TYR A 404 11.76 -1.35 5.27
CA TYR A 404 12.94 -2.08 4.78
C TYR A 404 12.85 -2.55 3.33
N ALA A 405 11.64 -2.57 2.75
CA ALA A 405 11.40 -2.87 1.34
C ALA A 405 11.34 -1.63 0.43
N VAL A 406 11.41 -0.42 0.99
CA VAL A 406 11.32 0.82 0.18
C VAL A 406 12.70 1.08 -0.42
N PRO A 407 12.86 1.13 -1.76
CA PRO A 407 14.17 1.35 -2.37
C PRO A 407 14.76 2.72 -2.03
N PHE A 408 16.06 2.85 -2.27
CA PHE A 408 16.70 4.16 -2.27
C PHE A 408 16.42 4.87 -3.59
N TYR A 409 15.90 6.09 -3.48
CA TYR A 409 15.82 7.03 -4.58
C TYR A 409 16.46 8.35 -4.16
N GLU A 410 17.07 9.03 -5.12
CA GLU A 410 17.58 10.39 -4.94
C GLU A 410 16.61 11.39 -5.56
N PHE A 411 16.19 12.38 -4.79
CA PHE A 411 15.38 13.48 -5.31
C PHE A 411 16.17 14.36 -6.26
N LYS A 412 15.60 14.69 -7.42
CA LYS A 412 16.25 15.56 -8.41
C LYS A 412 15.59 16.93 -8.51
N SER A 413 14.29 16.96 -8.76
CA SER A 413 13.52 18.19 -8.85
C SER A 413 12.02 17.92 -8.87
N HIS A 414 11.23 18.91 -8.50
CA HIS A 414 9.79 18.91 -8.72
C HIS A 414 9.46 19.03 -10.22
N ARG A 415 8.33 18.45 -10.63
CA ARG A 415 7.70 18.71 -11.94
C ARG A 415 6.80 19.93 -11.83
N THR A 416 6.86 20.80 -12.82
CA THR A 416 6.08 22.05 -12.91
C THR A 416 4.94 21.95 -13.91
N ARG A 417 4.91 20.90 -14.73
CA ARG A 417 3.93 20.72 -15.82
C ARG A 417 2.47 20.76 -15.37
N LEU A 418 2.15 20.35 -14.13
CA LEU A 418 0.78 20.49 -13.61
C LEU A 418 0.40 21.96 -13.42
N LEU A 419 1.33 22.75 -12.87
CA LEU A 419 1.15 24.18 -12.63
C LEU A 419 1.08 24.95 -13.94
N GLU A 420 1.93 24.62 -14.92
CA GLU A 420 1.86 25.16 -16.29
C GLU A 420 0.51 24.87 -16.95
N PHE A 421 0.07 23.62 -16.90
CA PHE A 421 -1.22 23.19 -17.45
C PHE A 421 -2.36 23.99 -16.84
N ALA A 422 -2.39 24.13 -15.52
CA ALA A 422 -3.46 24.83 -14.83
C ALA A 422 -3.39 26.35 -15.05
N ALA A 423 -2.21 26.96 -15.00
CA ALA A 423 -2.03 28.40 -15.22
C ALA A 423 -2.52 28.83 -16.62
N LYS A 424 -2.26 28.02 -17.65
CA LYS A 424 -2.77 28.28 -19.00
C LYS A 424 -4.29 28.28 -19.08
N ARG A 425 -4.95 27.38 -18.34
CA ARG A 425 -6.41 27.29 -18.29
C ARG A 425 -7.03 28.43 -17.50
N GLU A 426 -6.41 28.80 -16.39
CA GLU A 426 -6.86 29.95 -15.60
C GLU A 426 -6.69 31.26 -16.35
N LEU A 427 -5.63 31.41 -17.17
CA LEU A 427 -5.48 32.59 -18.03
C LEU A 427 -6.65 32.74 -19.00
N ALA A 428 -7.14 31.64 -19.57
CA ALA A 428 -8.32 31.65 -20.45
C ALA A 428 -9.59 32.09 -19.70
N ASP A 429 -9.75 31.68 -18.44
CA ASP A 429 -10.87 32.14 -17.61
C ASP A 429 -10.74 33.64 -17.27
N ILE A 430 -9.53 34.12 -16.94
CA ILE A 430 -9.27 35.55 -16.65
C ILE A 430 -9.60 36.41 -17.88
N GLU A 431 -9.11 36.03 -19.07
CA GLU A 431 -9.35 36.77 -20.31
C GLU A 431 -10.83 36.84 -20.66
N ALA A 432 -11.58 35.76 -20.43
CA ALA A 432 -13.02 35.74 -20.66
C ALA A 432 -13.78 36.57 -19.62
N GLU A 433 -13.42 36.49 -18.34
CA GLU A 433 -14.02 37.29 -17.27
C GLU A 433 -13.80 38.80 -17.48
N GLU A 434 -12.64 39.19 -18.02
CA GLU A 434 -12.34 40.59 -18.38
C GLU A 434 -13.13 41.07 -19.61
N ALA A 435 -13.43 40.18 -20.56
CA ALA A 435 -14.19 40.51 -21.77
C ALA A 435 -15.71 40.62 -21.52
N ASP A 436 -16.26 39.85 -20.58
CA ASP A 436 -17.71 39.70 -20.37
C ASP A 436 -18.34 40.79 -19.45
N GLY A 437 -17.52 41.64 -18.82
CA GLY A 437 -18.02 42.89 -18.20
C GLY A 437 -18.91 42.75 -16.95
N ALA A 438 -18.86 41.62 -16.26
CA ALA A 438 -19.55 41.24 -15.01
C ALA A 438 -20.96 40.62 -15.18
N VAL A 439 -21.02 39.29 -15.02
CA VAL A 439 -22.24 38.47 -15.00
C VAL A 439 -22.31 37.68 -13.69
N CYS A 440 -23.53 37.29 -13.28
CA CYS A 440 -23.81 36.49 -12.08
C CYS A 440 -23.15 35.09 -12.07
N GLU A 441 -22.69 34.60 -13.22
CA GLU A 441 -21.88 33.38 -13.33
C GLU A 441 -20.61 33.66 -14.16
N PRO A 442 -19.46 33.04 -13.82
CA PRO A 442 -18.24 33.21 -14.58
C PRO A 442 -18.37 32.58 -15.99
N PRO A 443 -17.82 33.20 -17.04
CA PRO A 443 -17.87 32.68 -18.40
C PRO A 443 -17.20 31.30 -18.50
N ARG A 444 -17.86 30.39 -19.24
CA ARG A 444 -17.43 28.99 -19.43
C ARG A 444 -16.64 28.85 -20.73
N THR A 445 -15.35 29.13 -20.69
CA THR A 445 -14.50 28.89 -21.87
C THR A 445 -14.17 27.40 -22.01
N GLY A 446 -14.16 26.87 -23.24
CA GLY A 446 -13.86 25.45 -23.47
C GLY A 446 -12.45 25.02 -23.03
N ASN A 447 -11.51 25.97 -22.99
CA ASN A 447 -10.14 25.80 -22.50
C ASN A 447 -9.94 26.29 -21.05
N GLY A 448 -10.97 26.81 -20.40
CA GLY A 448 -10.96 27.29 -19.02
C GLY A 448 -10.73 26.20 -17.98
N LEU A 449 -10.34 26.60 -16.77
CA LEU A 449 -10.20 25.70 -15.63
C LEU A 449 -11.57 25.43 -14.98
N LYS A 450 -12.44 26.43 -14.87
CA LYS A 450 -13.81 26.25 -14.31
C LYS A 450 -14.63 25.29 -15.18
N GLN A 451 -14.51 25.36 -16.51
CA GLN A 451 -15.13 24.39 -17.42
C GLN A 451 -14.52 22.99 -17.29
N TYR A 452 -13.19 22.91 -17.11
CA TYR A 452 -12.52 21.63 -16.85
C TYR A 452 -13.04 20.96 -15.56
N TRP A 453 -13.32 21.73 -14.50
CA TRP A 453 -13.93 21.20 -13.28
C TRP A 453 -15.34 20.64 -13.50
N VAL A 454 -16.17 21.29 -14.31
CA VAL A 454 -17.50 20.73 -14.66
C VAL A 454 -17.36 19.37 -15.32
N GLN A 455 -16.39 19.21 -16.20
CA GLN A 455 -16.19 18.00 -16.98
C GLN A 455 -15.53 16.86 -16.19
N GLU A 456 -14.57 17.18 -15.31
CA GLU A 456 -13.65 16.19 -14.74
C GLU A 456 -13.71 16.12 -13.20
N SER A 457 -14.38 17.06 -12.54
CA SER A 457 -14.44 17.14 -11.08
C SER A 457 -15.83 17.00 -10.48
N THR A 458 -16.89 16.83 -11.26
CA THR A 458 -18.28 16.76 -10.72
C THR A 458 -18.72 15.38 -10.29
N GLN A 459 -18.06 14.32 -10.76
CA GLN A 459 -18.42 12.94 -10.46
C GLN A 459 -17.19 12.02 -10.45
N SER A 460 -17.14 11.06 -9.51
CA SER A 460 -16.10 10.03 -9.48
C SER A 460 -16.33 8.96 -10.54
N ILE A 461 -15.34 8.07 -10.72
CA ILE A 461 -15.47 6.90 -11.61
C ILE A 461 -16.59 5.92 -11.20
N ASP A 462 -17.02 5.98 -9.94
CA ASP A 462 -18.09 5.17 -9.36
C ASP A 462 -19.45 5.89 -9.38
N GLY A 463 -19.52 7.06 -10.01
CA GLY A 463 -20.75 7.84 -10.09
C GLY A 463 -21.05 8.67 -8.84
N LEU A 464 -20.15 8.71 -7.85
CA LEU A 464 -20.36 9.49 -6.62
C LEU A 464 -20.19 11.00 -6.88
N PRO A 465 -20.98 11.86 -6.23
CA PRO A 465 -20.89 13.30 -6.42
C PRO A 465 -19.53 13.86 -5.99
N GLY A 466 -18.91 14.67 -6.83
CA GLY A 466 -17.64 15.38 -6.62
C GLY A 466 -17.86 16.84 -6.26
N MET A 467 -17.06 17.75 -6.83
CA MET A 467 -17.17 19.19 -6.63
C MET A 467 -18.51 19.78 -7.06
N VAL A 468 -18.98 20.77 -6.31
CA VAL A 468 -20.26 21.46 -6.56
C VAL A 468 -20.08 22.97 -6.66
N PHE A 469 -19.19 23.57 -5.87
CA PHE A 469 -19.09 25.02 -5.72
C PHE A 469 -17.97 25.63 -6.55
N GLY A 470 -16.79 25.01 -6.59
CA GLY A 470 -15.59 25.64 -7.15
C GLY A 470 -15.75 26.08 -8.60
N GLN A 471 -16.48 25.29 -9.39
CA GLN A 471 -16.76 25.61 -10.79
C GLN A 471 -17.71 26.80 -11.00
N HIS A 472 -18.49 27.22 -10.00
CA HIS A 472 -19.39 28.38 -10.05
C HIS A 472 -18.85 29.58 -9.27
N SER A 473 -17.67 29.46 -8.66
CA SER A 473 -17.08 30.54 -7.88
C SER A 473 -16.87 31.80 -8.73
N THR A 474 -17.25 32.95 -8.18
CA THR A 474 -16.97 34.28 -8.75
C THR A 474 -15.58 34.79 -8.40
N ASP A 475 -14.83 34.07 -7.58
CA ASP A 475 -13.46 34.44 -7.25
C ASP A 475 -12.60 34.36 -8.52
N LYS A 476 -11.79 35.41 -8.71
CA LYS A 476 -10.93 35.56 -9.87
C LYS A 476 -9.61 34.86 -9.65
N PHE A 477 -9.10 34.20 -10.69
CA PHE A 477 -7.75 33.66 -10.65
C PHE A 477 -6.70 34.78 -10.71
N GLN A 478 -5.61 34.60 -9.96
CA GLN A 478 -4.48 35.55 -9.90
C GLN A 478 -3.18 34.89 -10.37
N THR A 479 -3.22 34.25 -11.55
CA THR A 479 -2.07 33.51 -12.11
C THR A 479 -1.40 34.19 -13.29
N ARG A 480 -1.91 35.35 -13.72
CA ARG A 480 -1.28 36.20 -14.72
C ARG A 480 0.14 36.57 -14.28
N GLY A 481 1.12 36.34 -15.15
CA GLY A 481 2.53 36.63 -14.90
C GLY A 481 3.31 35.56 -14.12
N LYS A 482 2.67 34.48 -13.64
CA LYS A 482 3.40 33.33 -13.08
C LYS A 482 4.09 32.56 -14.21
N VAL A 483 5.42 32.46 -14.15
CA VAL A 483 6.24 31.72 -15.12
C VAL A 483 6.84 30.51 -14.42
N TYR A 484 6.64 29.34 -15.02
CA TYR A 484 7.20 28.08 -14.54
C TYR A 484 8.34 27.63 -15.46
N LYS A 485 9.38 27.04 -14.88
CA LYS A 485 10.49 26.50 -15.63
C LYS A 485 10.07 25.15 -16.21
N LYS A 486 10.10 25.05 -17.54
CA LYS A 486 9.81 23.79 -18.25
C LYS A 486 10.61 22.63 -17.68
N ASP A 487 9.91 21.52 -17.45
CA ASP A 487 10.50 20.28 -16.94
C ASP A 487 11.58 19.75 -17.90
N ASP A 488 12.74 19.38 -17.34
CA ASP A 488 13.78 18.65 -18.06
C ASP A 488 13.60 17.14 -17.78
N GLU A 489 12.90 16.47 -18.69
CA GLU A 489 12.57 15.04 -18.60
C GLU A 489 13.81 14.13 -18.65
N ASN A 490 15.00 14.68 -18.95
CA ASN A 490 16.27 13.94 -18.95
C ASN A 490 16.99 14.00 -17.60
N VAL A 491 16.48 14.76 -16.61
CA VAL A 491 17.13 14.97 -15.31
C VAL A 491 17.42 13.67 -14.57
N SER A 492 16.57 12.65 -14.73
CA SER A 492 16.79 11.30 -14.17
C SER A 492 17.61 10.37 -15.08
N MET A 493 17.67 10.63 -16.40
CA MET A 493 18.34 9.74 -17.35
C MET A 493 19.83 10.05 -17.59
N LYS A 494 20.36 11.15 -17.05
CA LYS A 494 21.77 11.54 -17.25
C LYS A 494 22.75 10.46 -16.78
N GLY A 495 22.42 9.69 -15.74
CA GLY A 495 23.25 8.57 -15.27
C GLY A 495 23.40 7.43 -16.30
N PHE A 496 22.40 7.18 -17.14
CA PHE A 496 22.44 6.13 -18.17
C PHE A 496 23.41 6.46 -19.30
N LEU A 497 23.50 7.74 -19.69
CA LEU A 497 24.45 8.19 -20.72
C LEU A 497 25.89 8.24 -20.22
N GLU A 498 26.11 8.48 -18.92
CA GLU A 498 27.45 8.41 -18.31
C GLU A 498 27.91 6.95 -18.08
N GLN A 499 26.99 5.99 -17.94
CA GLN A 499 27.29 4.56 -17.83
C GLN A 499 27.52 3.86 -19.18
N LEU A 500 27.20 4.49 -20.30
CA LEU A 500 27.60 4.00 -21.61
C LEU A 500 29.11 4.14 -21.75
N ASP A 501 29.84 3.06 -21.46
CA ASP A 501 31.29 2.98 -21.60
C ASP A 501 31.70 3.55 -22.97
N VAL A 502 32.65 4.47 -22.96
CA VAL A 502 33.23 5.07 -24.17
C VAL A 502 33.72 3.99 -25.13
N ARG A 503 34.12 2.81 -24.63
CA ARG A 503 34.46 1.63 -25.44
C ARG A 503 33.27 1.05 -26.19
N PHE A 504 32.08 1.09 -25.62
CA PHE A 504 30.85 0.62 -26.26
C PHE A 504 30.43 1.57 -27.40
N ILE A 505 30.51 2.89 -27.16
CA ILE A 505 30.22 3.91 -28.18
C ILE A 505 31.26 3.84 -29.33
N LEU A 506 32.55 3.70 -29.00
CA LEU A 506 33.61 3.53 -29.99
C LEU A 506 33.47 2.23 -30.77
N GLY A 507 33.16 1.12 -30.09
CA GLY A 507 32.93 -0.19 -30.72
C GLY A 507 31.74 -0.18 -31.67
N PHE A 508 30.63 0.43 -31.26
CA PHE A 508 29.45 0.58 -32.12
C PHE A 508 29.74 1.46 -33.34
N SER A 509 30.42 2.60 -33.14
CA SER A 509 30.79 3.51 -34.22
C SER A 509 31.76 2.89 -35.22
N LEU A 510 32.76 2.13 -34.74
CA LEU A 510 33.69 1.37 -35.58
C LEU A 510 32.97 0.24 -36.34
N GLY A 511 32.02 -0.44 -35.71
CA GLY A 511 31.20 -1.47 -36.35
C GLY A 511 30.33 -0.91 -37.48
N VAL A 512 29.69 0.24 -37.28
CA VAL A 512 28.92 0.94 -38.32
C VAL A 512 29.83 1.40 -39.46
N ALA A 513 31.00 1.96 -39.15
CA ALA A 513 31.97 2.39 -40.16
C ALA A 513 32.53 1.21 -40.98
N ALA A 514 32.84 0.09 -40.34
CA ALA A 514 33.31 -1.12 -41.01
C ALA A 514 32.23 -1.73 -41.92
N THR A 515 30.97 -1.71 -41.47
CA THR A 515 29.82 -2.19 -42.26
C THR A 515 29.57 -1.28 -43.47
N ALA A 516 29.64 0.04 -43.28
CA ALA A 516 29.53 1.01 -44.38
C ALA A 516 30.68 0.86 -45.39
N ALA A 517 31.92 0.66 -44.93
CA ALA A 517 33.08 0.45 -45.79
C ALA A 517 33.00 -0.89 -46.56
N SER A 518 32.53 -1.95 -45.91
CA SER A 518 32.25 -3.24 -46.53
C SER A 518 31.21 -3.11 -47.66
N ASN A 519 30.10 -2.41 -47.38
CA ASN A 519 29.05 -2.19 -48.38
C ASN A 519 29.54 -1.29 -49.54
N PHE A 520 30.41 -0.31 -49.27
CA PHE A 520 31.00 0.53 -50.29
C PHE A 520 31.99 -0.23 -51.20
N LEU A 521 32.73 -1.20 -50.65
CA LEU A 521 33.61 -2.09 -51.42
C LEU A 521 32.83 -3.12 -52.23
N PHE A 522 31.67 -3.57 -51.74
CA PHE A 522 30.77 -4.46 -52.47
C PHE A 522 30.10 -3.78 -53.68
N TYR A 523 29.84 -2.48 -53.60
CA TYR A 523 29.24 -1.70 -54.71
C TYR A 523 30.24 -1.31 -55.82
N ARG A 524 31.54 -1.56 -55.63
CA ARG A 524 32.62 -1.20 -56.57
C ARG A 524 33.19 -2.39 -57.36
N ARG A 525 32.66 -3.60 -57.15
CA ARG A 525 32.82 -4.77 -58.02
C ARG A 525 31.55 -4.94 -58.83
#